data_AF-A0A958T5C3-F1
#
_entry.id   AF-A0A958T5C3-F1
#
_cell.length_a   1.000
_cell.length_b   1.000
_cell.length_c   1.000
_cell.angle_alpha   90.00
_cell.angle_beta   90.00
_cell.angle_gamma   90.00
#
_symmetry.space_group_name_H-M   'P 1'
#
loop_
_entity.id
_entity.type
_entity.pdbx_description
1 polymer ?
#
loop_
_entity_poly.entity_id
_entity_poly.type
_entity_poly.pdbx_seq_one_letter_code
_entity_poly.pdbx_strand_id
1 'polypeptide(L)'
;LKKINELEDEIKEVPELSKPISVVDLAKYTKQAYYNGNPKYYQLPTSQENSFILSYIKNTSSDVNLLKSFVDSTGQYARITTFMKDIGTGKMERIEENLNHKIQKIFPEDRYEVTMTGKALVFQKGTKYLVKNLMLSLSLAIFLIAMFMAFMFRSIRMIIISIIPNLLPLLITAGMMGFLGIPIKPSTILVFSIAFGISVDDTIHFLAKYRQELLANNWKIRKSVYAALRETGVSMFYTSIVLFFGFSVFTISSFGGTVALGALVSITLLFAMLSNLLLLPSLLLSLERNIANKEIFKEPTIDIIPDNDDEEINSL
;
A
#
# COMPACT_ATOMS: atom_id res chain seq x y z
N LEU A 1 39.04 -5.06 4.25
CA LEU A 1 39.39 -4.08 3.18
C LEU A 1 39.35 -4.66 1.77
N LYS A 2 40.12 -5.71 1.41
CA LYS A 2 40.08 -6.29 0.04
C LYS A 2 38.67 -6.75 -0.40
N LYS A 3 37.97 -7.53 0.43
CA LYS A 3 36.57 -7.95 0.19
C LYS A 3 35.60 -6.75 0.09
N ILE A 4 35.82 -5.71 0.89
CA ILE A 4 35.01 -4.47 0.82
C ILE A 4 35.25 -3.77 -0.53
N ASN A 5 36.49 -3.70 -0.99
CA ASN A 5 36.83 -3.15 -2.30
C ASN A 5 36.19 -3.94 -3.43
N GLU A 6 36.21 -5.27 -3.36
CA GLU A 6 35.53 -6.15 -4.33
C GLU A 6 34.04 -5.83 -4.42
N LEU A 7 33.36 -5.70 -3.26
CA LEU A 7 31.95 -5.31 -3.23
C LEU A 7 31.71 -3.87 -3.76
N GLU A 8 32.62 -2.93 -3.49
CA GLU A 8 32.52 -1.58 -4.06
C GLU A 8 32.60 -1.58 -5.59
N ASP A 9 33.44 -2.44 -6.16
CA ASP A 9 33.59 -2.55 -7.61
C ASP A 9 32.33 -3.17 -8.23
N GLU A 10 31.75 -4.19 -7.60
CA GLU A 10 30.45 -4.76 -7.96
C GLU A 10 29.28 -3.76 -7.87
N ILE A 11 29.30 -2.84 -6.90
CA ILE A 11 28.30 -1.77 -6.77
C ILE A 11 28.42 -0.75 -7.91
N LYS A 12 29.65 -0.44 -8.37
CA LYS A 12 29.89 0.52 -9.47
C LYS A 12 29.38 0.01 -10.81
N GLU A 13 29.26 -1.30 -11.00
CA GLU A 13 28.67 -1.89 -12.20
C GLU A 13 27.16 -1.64 -12.31
N VAL A 14 26.49 -1.27 -11.21
CA VAL A 14 25.06 -0.98 -11.20
C VAL A 14 24.83 0.50 -11.55
N PRO A 15 24.31 0.83 -12.74
CA PRO A 15 24.22 2.21 -13.23
C PRO A 15 23.23 3.11 -12.48
N GLU A 16 22.33 2.51 -11.70
CA GLU A 16 21.38 3.19 -10.83
C GLU A 16 21.95 3.56 -9.46
N LEU A 17 23.12 3.02 -9.09
CA LEU A 17 23.81 3.31 -7.84
C LEU A 17 24.94 4.31 -8.07
N SER A 18 25.18 5.18 -7.09
CA SER A 18 26.32 6.08 -7.10
C SER A 18 27.60 5.31 -6.74
N LYS A 19 28.75 5.96 -7.00
CA LYS A 19 30.03 5.49 -6.45
C LYS A 19 29.85 5.29 -4.92
N PRO A 20 30.20 4.11 -4.39
CA PRO A 20 30.12 3.85 -2.96
C PRO A 20 31.18 4.67 -2.20
N ILE A 21 30.90 4.90 -0.93
CA ILE A 21 31.79 5.58 0.02
C ILE A 21 31.99 4.66 1.22
N SER A 22 33.23 4.27 1.49
CA SER A 22 33.57 3.46 2.67
C SER A 22 34.97 3.76 3.24
N VAL A 23 35.37 2.98 4.26
CA VAL A 23 36.74 2.96 4.80
C VAL A 23 37.80 2.62 3.75
N VAL A 24 37.44 1.91 2.67
CA VAL A 24 38.36 1.62 1.55
C VAL A 24 38.73 2.89 0.79
N ASP A 25 37.77 3.79 0.54
CA ASP A 25 38.06 5.07 -0.11
C ASP A 25 39.01 5.92 0.75
N LEU A 26 38.81 5.92 2.07
CA LEU A 26 39.70 6.62 2.99
C LEU A 26 41.12 6.05 2.94
N ALA A 27 41.27 4.72 2.99
CA ALA A 27 42.57 4.07 2.88
C ALA A 27 43.30 4.38 1.56
N LYS A 28 42.57 4.41 0.44
CA LYS A 28 43.09 4.79 -0.88
C LYS A 28 43.49 6.28 -0.92
N TYR A 29 42.66 7.15 -0.35
CA TYR A 29 42.92 8.59 -0.26
C TYR A 29 44.15 8.89 0.59
N THR A 30 44.29 8.23 1.74
CA THR A 30 45.46 8.40 2.60
C THR A 30 46.74 7.96 1.88
N LYS A 31 46.71 6.83 1.18
CA LYS A 31 47.87 6.41 0.37
C LYS A 31 48.22 7.45 -0.68
N GLN A 32 47.22 7.93 -1.43
CA GLN A 32 47.43 8.99 -2.41
C GLN A 32 48.01 10.26 -1.77
N ALA A 33 47.50 10.69 -0.61
CA ALA A 33 47.98 11.86 0.11
C ALA A 33 49.44 11.69 0.57
N TYR A 34 49.80 10.51 1.10
CA TYR A 34 51.16 10.17 1.51
C TYR A 34 52.15 10.26 0.34
N TYR A 35 51.73 9.84 -0.86
CA TYR A 35 52.51 9.97 -2.10
C TYR A 35 52.27 11.30 -2.83
N ASN A 36 52.15 12.40 -2.08
CA ASN A 36 52.03 13.77 -2.59
C ASN A 36 50.89 13.98 -3.59
N GLY A 37 49.75 13.31 -3.37
CA GLY A 37 48.54 13.48 -4.19
C GLY A 37 48.54 12.74 -5.53
N ASN A 38 49.55 11.93 -5.83
CA ASN A 38 49.69 11.30 -7.15
C ASN A 38 48.53 10.30 -7.43
N PRO A 39 47.71 10.53 -8.49
CA PRO A 39 46.54 9.70 -8.80
C PRO A 39 46.84 8.21 -9.00
N LYS A 40 48.06 7.84 -9.42
CA LYS A 40 48.48 6.44 -9.58
C LYS A 40 48.48 5.66 -8.25
N TYR A 41 48.52 6.36 -7.12
CA TYR A 41 48.54 5.77 -5.78
C TYR A 41 47.15 5.72 -5.12
N TYR A 42 46.07 6.04 -5.85
CA TYR A 42 44.69 5.81 -5.40
C TYR A 42 44.33 4.31 -5.48
N GLN A 43 44.97 3.53 -4.63
CA GLN A 43 44.83 2.07 -4.55
C GLN A 43 44.96 1.64 -3.10
N LEU A 44 44.55 0.41 -2.78
CA LEU A 44 44.68 -0.09 -1.42
C LEU A 44 46.17 -0.16 -1.03
N PRO A 45 46.51 0.17 0.23
CA PRO A 45 47.84 -0.11 0.78
C PRO A 45 48.18 -1.59 0.71
N THR A 46 49.42 -1.89 0.35
CA THR A 46 50.01 -3.23 0.45
C THR A 46 50.31 -3.55 1.91
N SER A 47 50.58 -4.83 2.22
CA SER A 47 50.89 -5.28 3.58
C SER A 47 52.10 -4.55 4.19
N GLN A 48 53.08 -4.17 3.36
CA GLN A 48 54.26 -3.42 3.78
C GLN A 48 53.93 -1.94 4.05
N GLU A 49 52.98 -1.37 3.30
CA GLU A 49 52.58 0.03 3.43
C GLU A 49 51.62 0.27 4.61
N ASN A 50 50.89 -0.76 5.05
CA ASN A 50 49.93 -0.65 6.14
C ASN A 50 50.54 -0.07 7.43
N SER A 51 51.77 -0.44 7.76
CA SER A 51 52.42 -0.04 9.02
C SER A 51 52.60 1.48 9.13
N PHE A 52 53.03 2.13 8.05
CA PHE A 52 53.27 3.57 8.04
C PHE A 52 52.06 4.39 7.60
N ILE A 53 51.15 3.83 6.79
CA ILE A 53 49.90 4.51 6.44
C ILE A 53 48.98 4.61 7.66
N LEU A 54 48.92 3.55 8.49
CA LEU A 54 48.15 3.59 9.74
C LEU A 54 48.67 4.63 10.74
N SER A 55 50.00 4.82 10.84
CA SER A 55 50.58 5.85 11.71
C SER A 55 50.32 7.26 11.17
N TYR A 56 50.36 7.44 9.84
CA TYR A 56 50.01 8.70 9.19
C TYR A 56 48.55 9.11 9.49
N ILE A 57 47.59 8.17 9.43
CA ILE A 57 46.18 8.47 9.75
C ILE A 57 45.99 8.85 11.23
N LYS A 58 46.67 8.17 12.14
CA LYS A 58 46.57 8.45 13.59
C LYS A 58 47.15 9.81 13.97
N ASN A 59 48.20 10.24 13.27
CA ASN A 59 48.88 11.51 13.55
C ASN A 59 48.11 12.72 12.99
N THR A 60 47.21 12.50 12.03
CA THR A 60 46.34 13.55 11.47
C THR A 60 45.02 13.60 12.25
N SER A 61 44.90 14.55 13.17
CA SER A 61 43.78 14.68 14.11
C SER A 61 42.39 14.86 13.44
N SER A 62 42.33 15.40 12.22
CA SER A 62 41.09 15.53 11.44
C SER A 62 40.61 14.20 10.83
N ASP A 63 41.52 13.30 10.46
CA ASP A 63 41.20 12.06 9.75
C ASP A 63 40.72 10.94 10.68
N VAL A 64 41.08 11.01 11.96
CA VAL A 64 40.57 10.11 13.01
C VAL A 64 39.04 10.25 13.18
N ASN A 65 38.49 11.45 12.99
CA ASN A 65 37.04 11.66 13.01
C ASN A 65 36.35 11.15 11.72
N LEU A 66 37.05 11.17 10.58
CA LEU A 66 36.57 10.57 9.34
C LEU A 66 36.53 9.03 9.43
N LEU A 67 37.54 8.39 10.03
CA LEU A 67 37.54 6.94 10.29
C LEU A 67 36.33 6.49 11.13
N LYS A 68 36.02 7.22 12.20
CA LYS A 68 34.86 6.95 13.08
C LYS A 68 33.51 7.03 12.36
N SER A 69 33.46 7.65 11.18
CA SER A 69 32.24 7.73 10.36
C SER A 69 32.01 6.47 9.52
N PHE A 70 33.01 5.60 9.37
CA PHE A 70 32.93 4.39 8.53
C PHE A 70 33.19 3.10 9.29
N VAL A 71 33.89 3.16 10.42
CA VAL A 71 34.21 2.00 11.26
C VAL A 71 33.88 2.33 12.71
N ASP A 72 33.36 1.34 13.43
CA ASP A 72 33.07 1.48 14.86
C ASP A 72 34.35 1.53 15.72
N SER A 73 34.19 1.78 17.01
CA SER A 73 35.34 1.88 17.94
C SER A 73 36.09 0.57 18.11
N THR A 74 35.44 -0.58 17.90
CA THR A 74 36.08 -1.90 18.02
C THR A 74 36.76 -2.37 16.74
N GLY A 75 36.46 -1.74 15.59
CA GLY A 75 36.97 -2.15 14.29
C GLY A 75 36.28 -3.38 13.69
N GLN A 76 35.17 -3.84 14.29
CA GLN A 76 34.44 -5.02 13.85
C GLN A 76 33.35 -4.69 12.81
N TYR A 77 32.79 -3.49 12.87
CA TYR A 77 31.72 -3.05 11.97
C TYR A 77 32.25 -2.00 11.00
N ALA A 78 32.06 -2.25 9.71
CA ALA A 78 32.38 -1.29 8.65
C ALA A 78 31.13 -0.96 7.84
N ARG A 79 30.98 0.31 7.46
CA ARG A 79 29.85 0.81 6.66
C ARG A 79 30.28 1.16 5.25
N ILE A 80 29.48 0.70 4.28
CA ILE A 80 29.54 1.12 2.87
C ILE A 80 28.25 1.89 2.58
N THR A 81 28.37 3.10 2.04
CA THR A 81 27.22 3.93 1.68
C THR A 81 27.18 4.13 0.17
N THR A 82 26.03 3.92 -0.46
CA THR A 82 25.76 4.30 -1.85
C THR A 82 24.40 4.98 -1.95
N PHE A 83 24.22 5.85 -2.93
CA PHE A 83 22.96 6.51 -3.24
C PHE A 83 22.31 5.83 -4.44
N MET A 84 20.98 5.70 -4.42
CA MET A 84 20.23 5.06 -5.50
C MET A 84 19.32 6.09 -6.18
N LYS A 85 19.25 6.04 -7.51
CA LYS A 85 18.26 6.79 -8.30
C LYS A 85 16.85 6.31 -7.97
N ASP A 86 15.87 7.21 -8.03
CA ASP A 86 14.46 6.79 -7.95
C ASP A 86 14.04 6.14 -9.28
N ILE A 87 13.91 4.82 -9.25
CA ILE A 87 13.63 3.96 -10.42
C ILE A 87 12.38 3.10 -10.23
N GLY A 88 11.60 3.36 -9.17
CA GLY A 88 10.44 2.57 -8.79
C GLY A 88 10.77 1.29 -8.01
N THR A 89 9.82 0.84 -7.19
CA THR A 89 10.02 -0.25 -6.21
C THR A 89 10.38 -1.60 -6.82
N GLY A 90 9.84 -1.94 -7.99
CA GLY A 90 10.12 -3.22 -8.66
C GLY A 90 11.56 -3.34 -9.16
N LYS A 91 12.14 -2.27 -9.72
CA LYS A 91 13.56 -2.28 -10.12
C LYS A 91 14.48 -2.23 -8.92
N MET A 92 14.12 -1.47 -7.88
CA MET A 92 14.86 -1.44 -6.62
C MET A 92 14.95 -2.82 -5.97
N GLU A 93 13.87 -3.60 -5.99
CA GLU A 93 13.86 -4.99 -5.49
C GLU A 93 14.84 -5.88 -6.26
N ARG A 94 14.87 -5.78 -7.59
CA ARG A 94 15.81 -6.58 -8.40
C ARG A 94 17.27 -6.19 -8.17
N ILE A 95 17.56 -4.90 -7.94
CA ILE A 95 18.91 -4.46 -7.55
C ILE A 95 19.27 -5.00 -6.17
N GLU A 96 18.34 -4.94 -5.20
CA GLU A 96 18.52 -5.50 -3.87
C GLU A 96 18.85 -7.00 -3.92
N GLU A 97 18.06 -7.79 -4.66
CA GLU A 97 18.27 -9.24 -4.83
C GLU A 97 19.63 -9.54 -5.46
N ASN A 98 19.99 -8.83 -6.54
CA ASN A 98 21.29 -8.99 -7.21
C ASN A 98 22.45 -8.64 -6.27
N LEU A 99 22.35 -7.53 -5.52
CA LEU A 99 23.36 -7.14 -4.55
C LEU A 99 23.48 -8.16 -3.42
N ASN A 100 22.36 -8.67 -2.88
CA ASN A 100 22.38 -9.69 -1.83
C ASN A 100 23.09 -10.96 -2.31
N HIS A 101 22.85 -11.40 -3.55
CA HIS A 101 23.56 -12.55 -4.12
C HIS A 101 25.07 -12.31 -4.24
N LYS A 102 25.48 -11.11 -4.70
CA LYS A 102 26.90 -10.72 -4.75
C LYS A 102 27.52 -10.62 -3.34
N ILE A 103 26.78 -10.06 -2.38
CA ILE A 103 27.20 -9.95 -0.97
C ILE A 103 27.45 -11.33 -0.38
N GLN A 104 26.51 -12.28 -0.51
CA GLN A 104 26.68 -13.63 0.03
C GLN A 104 27.89 -14.36 -0.56
N LYS A 105 28.22 -14.11 -1.83
CA LYS A 105 29.42 -14.67 -2.47
C LYS A 105 30.72 -14.08 -1.90
N ILE A 106 30.77 -12.76 -1.66
CA ILE A 106 31.97 -12.06 -1.18
C ILE A 106 32.13 -12.21 0.35
N PHE A 107 31.01 -12.21 1.07
CA PHE A 107 30.90 -12.29 2.53
C PHE A 107 30.01 -13.48 2.92
N PRO A 108 30.58 -14.69 2.98
CA PRO A 108 29.88 -15.88 3.44
C PRO A 108 29.29 -15.73 4.86
N GLU A 109 28.05 -16.18 5.05
CA GLU A 109 27.28 -16.00 6.31
C GLU A 109 27.86 -16.75 7.51
N ASP A 110 28.72 -17.75 7.29
CA ASP A 110 29.43 -18.49 8.35
C ASP A 110 30.48 -17.63 9.07
N ARG A 111 30.92 -16.53 8.45
CA ARG A 111 32.02 -15.69 8.95
C ARG A 111 31.69 -14.21 9.05
N TYR A 112 30.66 -13.76 8.34
CA TYR A 112 30.35 -12.35 8.21
C TYR A 112 28.86 -12.11 8.35
N GLU A 113 28.50 -11.12 9.15
CA GLU A 113 27.15 -10.58 9.19
C GLU A 113 27.10 -9.32 8.33
N VAL A 114 26.27 -9.33 7.29
CA VAL A 114 26.07 -8.18 6.40
C VAL A 114 24.61 -7.77 6.41
N THR A 115 24.33 -6.56 6.88
CA THR A 115 22.98 -5.99 6.89
C THR A 115 22.88 -4.83 5.91
N MET A 116 21.96 -4.94 4.94
CA MET A 116 21.61 -3.83 4.06
C MET A 116 20.55 -2.95 4.75
N THR A 117 20.74 -1.63 4.71
CA THR A 117 19.82 -0.67 5.31
C THR A 117 19.87 0.66 4.57
N GLY A 118 19.06 1.62 5.03
CA GLY A 118 19.00 2.97 4.49
C GLY A 118 17.62 3.36 3.98
N LYS A 119 17.45 4.65 3.70
CA LYS A 119 16.14 5.24 3.35
C LYS A 119 15.50 4.56 2.14
N ALA A 120 16.30 4.26 1.12
CA ALA A 120 15.79 3.70 -0.13
C ALA A 120 15.27 2.26 0.05
N LEU A 121 16.01 1.42 0.79
CA LEU A 121 15.58 0.05 1.11
C LEU A 121 14.33 0.07 2.00
N VAL A 122 14.32 0.90 3.06
CA VAL A 122 13.16 1.02 3.96
C VAL A 122 11.93 1.52 3.21
N PHE A 123 12.10 2.48 2.28
CA PHE A 123 11.00 2.96 1.44
C PHE A 123 10.47 1.88 0.49
N GLN A 124 11.35 1.08 -0.13
CA GLN A 124 10.96 -0.03 -1.00
C GLN A 124 10.22 -1.12 -0.22
N LYS A 125 10.79 -1.62 0.90
CA LYS A 125 10.15 -2.62 1.76
C LYS A 125 8.84 -2.09 2.36
N GLY A 126 8.82 -0.84 2.80
CA GLY A 126 7.64 -0.18 3.35
C GLY A 126 6.52 -0.09 2.33
N THR A 127 6.80 0.36 1.11
CA THR A 127 5.80 0.42 0.04
C THR A 127 5.30 -0.98 -0.34
N LYS A 128 6.19 -1.97 -0.45
CA LYS A 128 5.80 -3.37 -0.72
C LYS A 128 4.91 -3.94 0.38
N TYR A 129 5.27 -3.68 1.64
CA TYR A 129 4.47 -4.06 2.82
C TYR A 129 3.07 -3.44 2.76
N LEU A 130 2.98 -2.14 2.46
CA LEU A 130 1.70 -1.44 2.36
C LEU A 130 0.82 -2.03 1.26
N VAL A 131 1.37 -2.26 0.05
CA VAL A 131 0.61 -2.87 -1.05
C VAL A 131 0.14 -4.27 -0.71
N LYS A 132 0.99 -5.10 -0.09
CA LYS A 132 0.60 -6.45 0.37
C LYS A 132 -0.53 -6.39 1.39
N ASN A 133 -0.45 -5.49 2.35
CA ASN A 133 -1.49 -5.32 3.37
C ASN A 133 -2.80 -4.81 2.76
N LEU A 134 -2.75 -3.89 1.80
CA LEU A 134 -3.94 -3.46 1.06
C LEU A 134 -4.61 -4.63 0.34
N MET A 135 -3.84 -5.46 -0.36
CA MET A 135 -4.39 -6.63 -1.06
C MET A 135 -5.00 -7.63 -0.08
N LEU A 136 -4.34 -7.85 1.06
CA LEU A 136 -4.84 -8.72 2.12
C LEU A 136 -6.11 -8.17 2.77
N SER A 137 -6.15 -6.89 3.11
CA SER A 137 -7.32 -6.26 3.74
C SER A 137 -8.50 -6.20 2.79
N LEU A 138 -8.28 -5.89 1.51
CA LEU A 138 -9.33 -5.89 0.49
C LEU A 138 -9.86 -7.30 0.25
N SER A 139 -8.97 -8.30 0.15
CA SER A 139 -9.39 -9.71 -0.01
C SER A 139 -10.19 -10.20 1.20
N LEU A 140 -9.74 -9.87 2.42
CA LEU A 140 -10.46 -10.21 3.64
C LEU A 140 -11.83 -9.52 3.69
N ALA A 141 -11.91 -8.24 3.33
CA ALA A 141 -13.16 -7.52 3.34
C ALA A 141 -14.14 -8.04 2.27
N ILE A 142 -13.67 -8.36 1.05
CA ILE A 142 -14.46 -9.05 0.02
C ILE A 142 -14.97 -10.40 0.54
N PHE A 143 -14.12 -11.17 1.22
CA PHE A 143 -14.51 -12.45 1.81
C PHE A 143 -15.59 -12.29 2.89
N LEU A 144 -15.47 -11.30 3.77
CA LEU A 144 -16.47 -11.01 4.80
C LEU A 144 -17.80 -10.55 4.20
N ILE A 145 -17.78 -9.69 3.18
CA ILE A 145 -18.99 -9.29 2.45
C ILE A 145 -19.62 -10.49 1.77
N ALA A 146 -18.83 -11.33 1.12
CA ALA A 146 -19.32 -12.55 0.49
C ALA A 146 -19.97 -13.49 1.51
N MET A 147 -19.38 -13.65 2.70
CA MET A 147 -19.96 -14.44 3.80
C MET A 147 -21.28 -13.85 4.29
N PHE A 148 -21.33 -12.54 4.53
CA PHE A 148 -22.54 -11.84 4.94
C PHE A 148 -23.67 -11.97 3.89
N MET A 149 -23.33 -11.80 2.62
CA MET A 149 -24.25 -11.92 1.49
C MET A 149 -24.72 -13.37 1.26
N ALA A 150 -23.83 -14.34 1.45
CA ALA A 150 -24.18 -15.76 1.45
C ALA A 150 -25.16 -16.08 2.59
N PHE A 151 -24.98 -15.49 3.77
CA PHE A 151 -25.92 -15.65 4.87
C PHE A 151 -27.28 -14.99 4.59
N MET A 152 -27.28 -13.74 4.11
CA MET A 152 -28.48 -12.95 3.90
C MET A 152 -29.36 -13.47 2.73
N PHE A 153 -28.72 -13.91 1.64
CA PHE A 153 -29.43 -14.25 0.40
C PHE A 153 -29.17 -15.66 -0.11
N ARG A 154 -28.21 -16.41 0.46
CA ARG A 154 -27.88 -17.80 0.09
C ARG A 154 -27.66 -17.99 -1.42
N SER A 155 -27.18 -16.96 -2.10
CA SER A 155 -27.07 -16.89 -3.56
C SER A 155 -25.74 -16.29 -3.99
N ILE A 156 -24.96 -17.09 -4.73
CA ILE A 156 -23.66 -16.65 -5.31
C ILE A 156 -23.86 -15.45 -6.24
N ARG A 157 -25.00 -15.36 -6.91
CA ARG A 157 -25.31 -14.21 -7.78
C ARG A 157 -25.44 -12.92 -6.98
N MET A 158 -26.12 -12.98 -5.83
CA MET A 158 -26.25 -11.82 -4.95
C MET A 158 -24.88 -11.37 -4.40
N ILE A 159 -23.98 -12.30 -4.11
CA ILE A 159 -22.60 -11.98 -3.72
C ILE A 159 -21.88 -11.18 -4.82
N ILE A 160 -21.99 -11.62 -6.08
CA ILE A 160 -21.37 -10.91 -7.21
C ILE A 160 -21.99 -9.52 -7.39
N ILE A 161 -23.33 -9.42 -7.32
CA ILE A 161 -24.07 -8.15 -7.44
C ILE A 161 -23.67 -7.16 -6.34
N SER A 162 -23.37 -7.61 -5.12
CA SER A 162 -22.88 -6.72 -4.06
C SER A 162 -21.43 -6.31 -4.23
N ILE A 163 -20.57 -7.15 -4.81
CA ILE A 163 -19.13 -6.86 -4.90
C ILE A 163 -18.85 -5.85 -6.03
N ILE A 164 -19.52 -5.98 -7.17
CA ILE A 164 -19.25 -5.18 -8.38
C ILE A 164 -19.35 -3.66 -8.13
N PRO A 165 -20.44 -3.13 -7.53
CA PRO A 165 -20.58 -1.69 -7.27
C PRO A 165 -19.55 -1.14 -6.29
N ASN A 166 -18.98 -2.00 -5.44
CA ASN A 166 -17.96 -1.62 -4.47
C ASN A 166 -16.54 -1.61 -5.05
N LEU A 167 -16.26 -2.49 -6.02
CA LEU A 167 -14.96 -2.53 -6.69
C LEU A 167 -14.82 -1.47 -7.77
N LEU A 168 -15.90 -1.09 -8.46
CA LEU A 168 -15.85 -0.14 -9.56
C LEU A 168 -15.25 1.22 -9.17
N PRO A 169 -15.66 1.88 -8.06
CA PRO A 169 -15.05 3.13 -7.60
C PRO A 169 -13.56 2.99 -7.30
N LEU A 170 -13.15 1.88 -6.68
CA LEU A 170 -11.74 1.62 -6.40
C LEU A 170 -10.92 1.46 -7.68
N LEU A 171 -11.47 0.78 -8.69
CA LEU A 171 -10.82 0.63 -10.00
C LEU A 171 -10.70 1.97 -10.72
N ILE A 172 -11.73 2.81 -10.66
CA ILE A 172 -11.69 4.18 -11.19
C ILE A 172 -10.59 4.98 -10.49
N THR A 173 -10.51 4.93 -9.16
CA THR A 173 -9.47 5.61 -8.39
C THR A 173 -8.07 5.10 -8.69
N ALA A 174 -7.88 3.78 -8.79
CA ALA A 174 -6.61 3.20 -9.20
C ALA A 174 -6.22 3.62 -10.63
N GLY A 175 -7.19 3.65 -11.55
CA GLY A 175 -7.01 4.14 -12.92
C GLY A 175 -6.63 5.62 -12.96
N MET A 176 -7.28 6.46 -12.18
CA MET A 176 -6.95 7.88 -12.03
C MET A 176 -5.55 8.07 -11.46
N MET A 177 -5.18 7.33 -10.42
CA MET A 177 -3.83 7.38 -9.85
C MET A 177 -2.78 6.98 -10.88
N GLY A 178 -3.03 5.93 -11.67
CA GLY A 178 -2.15 5.52 -12.77
C GLY A 178 -2.02 6.57 -13.87
N PHE A 179 -3.15 7.16 -14.29
CA PHE A 179 -3.20 8.18 -15.34
C PHE A 179 -2.52 9.50 -14.92
N LEU A 180 -2.75 9.95 -13.68
CA LEU A 180 -2.16 11.18 -13.14
C LEU A 180 -0.76 10.98 -12.57
N GLY A 181 -0.23 9.76 -12.57
CA GLY A 181 1.08 9.45 -12.00
C GLY A 181 1.17 9.64 -10.48
N ILE A 182 0.05 9.49 -9.77
CA ILE A 182 0.01 9.63 -8.30
C ILE A 182 0.61 8.37 -7.67
N PRO A 183 1.78 8.46 -7.00
CA PRO A 183 2.42 7.28 -6.42
C PRO A 183 1.62 6.73 -5.23
N ILE A 184 1.68 5.41 -5.06
CA ILE A 184 1.19 4.75 -3.84
C ILE A 184 2.13 5.11 -2.70
N LYS A 185 1.58 5.80 -1.70
CA LYS A 185 2.24 6.27 -0.48
C LYS A 185 1.41 5.84 0.72
N PRO A 186 1.98 5.88 1.95
CA PRO A 186 1.21 5.62 3.16
C PRO A 186 -0.08 6.46 3.26
N SER A 187 -0.08 7.70 2.77
CA SER A 187 -1.29 8.54 2.77
C SER A 187 -2.30 8.14 1.69
N THR A 188 -1.86 7.81 0.47
CA THR A 188 -2.78 7.53 -0.65
C THR A 188 -3.35 6.13 -0.61
N ILE A 189 -2.68 5.17 0.04
CA ILE A 189 -3.18 3.79 0.15
C ILE A 189 -4.42 3.67 1.05
N LEU A 190 -4.57 4.58 2.02
CA LEU A 190 -5.73 4.61 2.92
C LEU A 190 -7.04 4.90 2.19
N VAL A 191 -6.97 5.55 1.02
CA VAL A 191 -8.12 5.85 0.17
C VAL A 191 -8.91 4.59 -0.12
N PHE A 192 -8.22 3.50 -0.50
CA PHE A 192 -8.88 2.25 -0.86
C PHE A 192 -9.58 1.61 0.33
N SER A 193 -8.94 1.57 1.50
CA SER A 193 -9.54 0.96 2.70
C SER A 193 -10.74 1.76 3.22
N ILE A 194 -10.61 3.09 3.28
CA ILE A 194 -11.68 3.98 3.77
C ILE A 194 -12.86 3.96 2.79
N ALA A 195 -12.60 4.18 1.50
CA ALA A 195 -13.66 4.24 0.50
C ALA A 195 -14.36 2.89 0.34
N PHE A 196 -13.63 1.77 0.42
CA PHE A 196 -14.25 0.45 0.38
C PHE A 196 -15.16 0.22 1.60
N GLY A 197 -14.69 0.53 2.81
CA GLY A 197 -15.50 0.36 4.01
C GLY A 197 -16.81 1.14 3.96
N ILE A 198 -16.75 2.40 3.54
CA ILE A 198 -17.94 3.27 3.42
C ILE A 198 -18.86 2.78 2.28
N SER A 199 -18.31 2.46 1.11
CA SER A 199 -19.09 1.98 -0.04
C SER A 199 -19.87 0.70 0.27
N VAL A 200 -19.25 -0.19 1.05
CA VAL A 200 -19.84 -1.48 1.44
C VAL A 200 -21.01 -1.29 2.40
N ASP A 201 -20.94 -0.31 3.29
CA ASP A 201 -22.03 0.04 4.20
C ASP A 201 -23.28 0.48 3.41
N ASP A 202 -23.12 1.35 2.40
CA ASP A 202 -24.20 1.75 1.49
C ASP A 202 -24.85 0.53 0.81
N THR A 203 -24.03 -0.40 0.31
CA THR A 203 -24.53 -1.63 -0.32
C THR A 203 -25.28 -2.51 0.67
N ILE A 204 -24.77 -2.67 1.90
CA ILE A 204 -25.42 -3.47 2.95
C ILE A 204 -26.76 -2.85 3.33
N HIS A 205 -26.80 -1.53 3.54
CA HIS A 205 -28.02 -0.80 3.89
C HIS A 205 -29.08 -0.94 2.80
N PHE A 206 -28.70 -0.73 1.53
CA PHE A 206 -29.59 -0.92 0.39
C PHE A 206 -30.12 -2.36 0.31
N LEU A 207 -29.24 -3.35 0.43
CA LEU A 207 -29.59 -4.76 0.26
C LEU A 207 -30.41 -5.32 1.42
N ALA A 208 -30.17 -4.87 2.65
CA ALA A 208 -31.00 -5.19 3.79
C ALA A 208 -32.44 -4.69 3.58
N LYS A 209 -32.61 -3.43 3.15
CA LYS A 209 -33.95 -2.90 2.84
C LYS A 209 -34.59 -3.61 1.65
N TYR A 210 -33.81 -3.89 0.60
CA TYR A 210 -34.28 -4.67 -0.54
C TYR A 210 -34.82 -6.05 -0.12
N ARG A 211 -34.16 -6.72 0.83
CA ARG A 211 -34.63 -8.00 1.36
C ARG A 211 -35.94 -7.87 2.14
N GLN A 212 -36.07 -6.85 2.98
CA GLN A 212 -37.32 -6.56 3.70
C GLN A 212 -38.47 -6.32 2.69
N GLU A 213 -38.22 -5.51 1.68
CA GLU A 213 -39.18 -5.21 0.62
C GLU A 213 -39.48 -6.42 -0.27
N LEU A 214 -38.56 -7.38 -0.43
CA LEU A 214 -38.83 -8.64 -1.13
C LEU A 214 -39.84 -9.48 -0.36
N LEU A 215 -39.69 -9.58 0.96
CA LEU A 215 -40.63 -10.31 1.82
C LEU A 215 -42.01 -9.63 1.81
N ALA A 216 -42.05 -8.31 2.01
CA ALA A 216 -43.30 -7.54 2.03
C ALA A 216 -44.05 -7.53 0.68
N ASN A 217 -43.34 -7.57 -0.45
CA ASN A 217 -43.95 -7.48 -1.79
C ASN A 217 -44.11 -8.82 -2.50
N ASN A 218 -44.16 -9.94 -1.77
CA ASN A 218 -44.31 -11.29 -2.34
C ASN A 218 -43.27 -11.62 -3.41
N TRP A 219 -41.99 -11.33 -3.14
CA TRP A 219 -40.84 -11.62 -4.01
C TRP A 219 -40.86 -10.90 -5.37
N LYS A 220 -41.60 -9.80 -5.49
CA LYS A 220 -41.61 -8.97 -6.71
C LYS A 220 -40.39 -8.06 -6.78
N ILE A 221 -39.32 -8.56 -7.38
CA ILE A 221 -38.00 -7.90 -7.49
C ILE A 221 -38.13 -6.43 -7.90
N ARG A 222 -38.79 -6.13 -9.04
CA ARG A 222 -38.92 -4.75 -9.50
C ARG A 222 -39.52 -3.82 -8.44
N LYS A 223 -40.63 -4.22 -7.82
CA LYS A 223 -41.31 -3.41 -6.80
C LYS A 223 -40.41 -3.19 -5.58
N SER A 224 -39.73 -4.25 -5.14
CA SER A 224 -38.84 -4.21 -3.98
C SER A 224 -37.59 -3.35 -4.20
N VAL A 225 -37.00 -3.38 -5.41
CA VAL A 225 -35.87 -2.51 -5.76
C VAL A 225 -36.25 -1.03 -5.70
N TYR A 226 -37.40 -0.65 -6.28
CA TYR A 226 -37.85 0.75 -6.25
C TYR A 226 -38.19 1.22 -4.83
N ALA A 227 -38.83 0.37 -4.02
CA ALA A 227 -39.14 0.70 -2.63
C ALA A 227 -37.85 0.90 -1.82
N ALA A 228 -36.89 -0.02 -1.92
CA ALA A 228 -35.61 0.10 -1.25
C ALA A 228 -34.84 1.36 -1.70
N LEU A 229 -34.81 1.64 -3.00
CA LEU A 229 -34.14 2.84 -3.54
C LEU A 229 -34.78 4.14 -3.05
N ARG A 230 -36.11 4.19 -2.93
CA ARG A 230 -36.83 5.38 -2.48
C ARG A 230 -36.50 5.73 -1.03
N GLU A 231 -36.31 4.72 -0.19
CA GLU A 231 -36.01 4.90 1.23
C GLU A 231 -34.52 5.12 1.49
N THR A 232 -33.69 4.18 1.02
CA THR A 232 -32.25 4.20 1.29
C THR A 232 -31.49 5.21 0.42
N GLY A 233 -32.04 5.55 -0.76
CA GLY A 233 -31.38 6.44 -1.72
C GLY A 233 -31.12 7.84 -1.19
N VAL A 234 -32.10 8.39 -0.46
CA VAL A 234 -31.98 9.73 0.13
C VAL A 234 -30.92 9.73 1.23
N SER A 235 -30.91 8.70 2.08
CA SER A 235 -29.91 8.53 3.15
C SER A 235 -28.49 8.45 2.57
N MET A 236 -28.26 7.55 1.60
CA MET A 236 -26.96 7.38 0.93
C MET A 236 -26.47 8.66 0.24
N PHE A 237 -27.39 9.44 -0.34
CA PHE A 237 -27.03 10.72 -0.96
C PHE A 237 -26.54 11.74 0.07
N TYR A 238 -27.24 11.87 1.20
CA TYR A 238 -26.85 12.80 2.27
C TYR A 238 -25.53 12.41 2.94
N THR A 239 -25.32 11.14 3.26
CA THR A 239 -24.06 10.67 3.84
C THR A 239 -22.90 10.94 2.87
N SER A 240 -23.08 10.61 1.60
CA SER A 240 -22.06 10.78 0.57
C SER A 240 -21.71 12.23 0.30
N ILE A 241 -22.67 13.15 0.26
CA ILE A 241 -22.38 14.57 0.02
C ILE A 241 -21.66 15.20 1.22
N VAL A 242 -22.05 14.84 2.44
CA VAL A 242 -21.37 15.29 3.67
C VAL A 242 -19.93 14.78 3.70
N LEU A 243 -19.71 13.49 3.39
CA LEU A 243 -18.37 12.91 3.32
C LEU A 243 -17.55 13.51 2.18
N PHE A 244 -18.14 13.75 1.02
CA PHE A 244 -17.49 14.41 -0.11
C PHE A 244 -16.90 15.75 0.30
N PHE A 245 -17.72 16.64 0.90
CA PHE A 245 -17.24 17.94 1.36
C PHE A 245 -16.29 17.79 2.56
N GLY A 246 -16.55 16.87 3.49
CA GLY A 246 -15.69 16.59 4.64
C GLY A 246 -14.27 16.21 4.24
N PHE A 247 -14.09 15.28 3.30
CA PHE A 247 -12.78 14.93 2.76
C PHE A 247 -12.21 16.01 1.83
N SER A 248 -13.07 16.77 1.12
CA SER A 248 -12.61 17.85 0.26
C SER A 248 -11.92 18.97 1.03
N VAL A 249 -12.25 19.21 2.31
CA VAL A 249 -11.54 20.19 3.16
C VAL A 249 -10.04 19.89 3.25
N PHE A 250 -9.62 18.62 3.17
CA PHE A 250 -8.20 18.23 3.24
C PHE A 250 -7.38 18.72 2.03
N THR A 251 -8.04 19.11 0.93
CA THR A 251 -7.37 19.69 -0.22
C THR A 251 -6.74 21.06 0.05
N ILE A 252 -7.16 21.74 1.12
CA ILE A 252 -6.62 23.04 1.55
C ILE A 252 -5.28 22.86 2.33
N SER A 253 -4.89 21.62 2.64
CA SER A 253 -3.68 21.33 3.40
C SER A 253 -2.41 21.76 2.66
N SER A 254 -1.39 22.20 3.40
CA SER A 254 -0.04 22.45 2.88
C SER A 254 0.76 21.17 2.65
N PHE A 255 0.30 20.02 3.18
CA PHE A 255 0.97 18.73 3.01
C PHE A 255 0.37 17.96 1.83
N GLY A 256 1.15 17.80 0.76
CA GLY A 256 0.68 17.16 -0.48
C GLY A 256 0.12 15.75 -0.31
N GLY A 257 0.58 15.00 0.70
CA GLY A 257 0.01 13.69 1.03
C GLY A 257 -1.44 13.75 1.54
N THR A 258 -1.78 14.79 2.30
CA THR A 258 -3.13 15.05 2.82
C THR A 258 -4.04 15.58 1.72
N VAL A 259 -3.52 16.47 0.87
CA VAL A 259 -4.24 16.97 -0.31
C VAL A 259 -4.66 15.82 -1.23
N ALA A 260 -3.71 14.93 -1.55
CA ALA A 260 -3.98 13.76 -2.40
C ALA A 260 -5.01 12.81 -1.76
N LEU A 261 -4.91 12.54 -0.45
CA LEU A 261 -5.90 11.74 0.26
C LEU A 261 -7.29 12.38 0.19
N GLY A 262 -7.41 13.67 0.50
CA GLY A 262 -8.69 14.39 0.47
C GLY A 262 -9.38 14.34 -0.88
N ALA A 263 -8.65 14.68 -1.94
CA ALA A 263 -9.16 14.69 -3.30
C ALA A 263 -9.53 13.27 -3.79
N LEU A 264 -8.69 12.27 -3.53
CA LEU A 264 -8.96 10.91 -4.00
C LEU A 264 -10.12 10.29 -3.24
N VAL A 265 -10.21 10.44 -1.91
CA VAL A 265 -11.34 9.89 -1.13
C VAL A 265 -12.65 10.55 -1.57
N SER A 266 -12.71 11.87 -1.68
CA SER A 266 -13.94 12.56 -2.05
C SER A 266 -14.46 12.10 -3.41
N ILE A 267 -13.60 12.03 -4.43
CA ILE A 267 -13.96 11.54 -5.76
C ILE A 267 -14.38 10.07 -5.71
N THR A 268 -13.65 9.22 -4.97
CA THR A 268 -13.97 7.80 -4.86
C THR A 268 -15.35 7.58 -4.24
N LEU A 269 -15.67 8.30 -3.16
CA LEU A 269 -16.96 8.20 -2.48
C LEU A 269 -18.11 8.70 -3.35
N LEU A 270 -17.87 9.75 -4.13
CA LEU A 270 -18.87 10.22 -5.09
C LEU A 270 -19.18 9.14 -6.15
N PHE A 271 -18.15 8.48 -6.69
CA PHE A 271 -18.34 7.35 -7.60
C PHE A 271 -18.96 6.13 -6.92
N ALA A 272 -18.64 5.88 -5.64
CA ALA A 272 -19.24 4.81 -4.85
C ALA A 272 -20.73 5.01 -4.68
N MET A 273 -21.16 6.20 -4.28
CA MET A 273 -22.56 6.58 -4.20
C MET A 273 -23.27 6.38 -5.55
N LEU A 274 -22.69 6.88 -6.65
CA LEU A 274 -23.27 6.71 -7.99
C LEU A 274 -23.37 5.23 -8.39
N SER A 275 -22.36 4.41 -8.04
CA SER A 275 -22.40 2.98 -8.29
C SER A 275 -23.50 2.28 -7.49
N ASN A 276 -23.64 2.61 -6.21
CA ASN A 276 -24.70 2.05 -5.36
C ASN A 276 -26.11 2.53 -5.73
N LEU A 277 -26.29 3.76 -6.20
CA LEU A 277 -27.61 4.29 -6.59
C LEU A 277 -28.04 3.90 -8.01
N LEU A 278 -27.09 3.65 -8.92
CA LEU A 278 -27.39 3.38 -10.33
C LEU A 278 -27.10 1.93 -10.70
N LEU A 279 -25.86 1.48 -10.46
CA LEU A 279 -25.39 0.17 -10.92
C LEU A 279 -26.03 -0.96 -10.11
N LEU A 280 -26.07 -0.85 -8.79
CA LEU A 280 -26.63 -1.88 -7.92
C LEU A 280 -28.13 -2.17 -8.22
N PRO A 281 -29.04 -1.18 -8.29
CA PRO A 281 -30.42 -1.41 -8.71
C PRO A 281 -30.54 -1.98 -10.12
N SER A 282 -29.73 -1.48 -11.06
CA SER A 282 -29.72 -1.96 -12.44
C SER A 282 -29.33 -3.44 -12.54
N LEU A 283 -28.31 -3.87 -11.79
CA LEU A 283 -27.88 -5.27 -11.71
C LEU A 283 -28.97 -6.17 -11.11
N LEU A 284 -29.65 -5.71 -10.06
CA LEU A 284 -30.76 -6.46 -9.45
C LEU A 284 -31.94 -6.64 -10.42
N LEU A 285 -32.31 -5.58 -11.15
CA LEU A 285 -33.40 -5.61 -12.13
C LEU A 285 -33.05 -6.47 -13.36
N SER A 286 -31.81 -6.38 -13.86
CA SER A 286 -31.37 -7.15 -15.02
C SER A 286 -31.40 -8.67 -14.77
N LEU A 287 -31.20 -9.09 -13.52
CA LEU A 287 -31.15 -10.50 -13.13
C LEU A 287 -32.49 -11.06 -12.61
N GLU A 288 -33.57 -10.27 -12.68
CA GLU A 288 -34.93 -10.57 -12.21
C GLU A 288 -35.46 -11.93 -12.73
N ARG A 289 -35.14 -12.30 -13.98
CA ARG A 289 -35.66 -13.52 -14.62
C ARG A 289 -35.09 -14.83 -14.05
N ASN A 290 -33.97 -14.77 -13.31
CA ASN A 290 -33.25 -15.95 -12.83
C ASN A 290 -33.06 -15.99 -11.30
N ILE A 291 -33.36 -14.91 -10.59
CA ILE A 291 -33.29 -14.81 -9.11
C ILE A 291 -34.63 -15.24 -8.46
N ALA A 292 -35.74 -15.13 -9.19
CA ALA A 292 -37.10 -15.32 -8.70
C ALA A 292 -37.57 -16.79 -8.58
N ASN A 293 -36.73 -17.69 -8.07
CA ASN A 293 -37.20 -19.01 -7.62
C ASN A 293 -37.31 -19.01 -6.10
N LYS A 294 -38.53 -19.28 -5.59
CA LYS A 294 -38.87 -19.45 -4.16
C LYS A 294 -37.90 -20.36 -3.38
N GLU A 295 -37.14 -21.22 -4.07
CA GLU A 295 -36.16 -22.14 -3.48
C GLU A 295 -34.83 -21.48 -3.08
N ILE A 296 -34.48 -20.31 -3.64
CA ILE A 296 -33.16 -19.68 -3.42
C ILE A 296 -33.11 -18.92 -2.08
N PHE A 297 -34.24 -18.39 -1.62
CA PHE A 297 -34.31 -17.59 -0.41
C PHE A 297 -35.07 -18.33 0.70
N LYS A 298 -34.37 -19.25 1.37
CA LYS A 298 -34.85 -19.80 2.64
C LYS A 298 -34.83 -18.70 3.72
N GLU A 299 -35.84 -18.70 4.59
CA GLU A 299 -35.87 -17.83 5.78
C GLU A 299 -34.57 -17.96 6.61
N PRO A 300 -34.06 -16.84 7.15
CA PRO A 300 -32.85 -16.85 7.97
C PRO A 300 -33.15 -17.54 9.31
N THR A 301 -32.14 -18.17 9.91
CA THR A 301 -32.29 -18.85 11.21
C THR A 301 -32.44 -17.88 12.39
N ILE A 302 -32.16 -16.58 12.18
CA ILE A 302 -32.19 -15.53 13.19
C ILE A 302 -32.83 -14.30 12.57
N ASP A 303 -33.87 -13.78 13.21
CA ASP A 303 -34.49 -12.53 12.85
C ASP A 303 -33.63 -11.37 13.38
N ILE A 304 -33.15 -10.51 12.48
CA ILE A 304 -32.27 -9.38 12.80
C ILE A 304 -33.07 -8.07 12.76
N ILE A 305 -34.38 -8.16 12.49
CA ILE A 305 -35.29 -7.04 12.46
C ILE A 305 -35.97 -7.01 13.84
N PRO A 306 -35.86 -5.92 14.61
CA PRO A 306 -36.70 -5.77 15.79
C PRO A 306 -38.16 -5.66 15.33
N ASP A 307 -39.02 -6.51 15.87
CA ASP A 307 -40.49 -6.39 15.77
C ASP A 307 -40.90 -5.09 16.47
N ASN A 308 -40.93 -3.97 15.76
CA ASN A 308 -41.56 -2.74 16.26
C ASN A 308 -42.22 -2.03 15.09
N ASP A 309 -43.55 -2.01 15.12
CA ASP A 309 -44.46 -0.87 14.85
C ASP A 309 -45.88 -1.32 14.43
N ASP A 310 -46.41 -2.41 15.00
CA ASP A 310 -47.82 -2.81 14.84
C ASP A 310 -48.70 -2.48 16.07
N GLU A 311 -48.15 -1.90 17.16
CA GLU A 311 -48.93 -1.60 18.38
C GLU A 311 -49.60 -0.21 18.43
N GLU A 312 -49.27 0.75 17.56
CA GLU A 312 -49.84 2.11 17.65
C GLU A 312 -51.14 2.36 16.85
N ILE A 313 -51.66 1.38 16.10
CA ILE A 313 -52.89 1.59 15.28
C ILE A 313 -54.19 1.24 16.03
N ASN A 314 -54.12 0.64 17.23
CA ASN A 314 -55.31 0.26 18.01
C ASN A 314 -55.67 1.22 19.16
N SER A 315 -55.08 2.40 19.23
CA SER A 315 -55.48 3.42 20.22
C SER A 315 -55.60 4.81 19.60
N LEU A 316 -56.62 5.02 18.76
CA LEU A 316 -57.27 6.31 18.53
C LEU A 316 -58.68 6.11 17.93
#